data_AF-A0AB37XMS8-F1
#
_entry.id   AF-A0AB37XMS8-F1
#
_cell.length_a   1.000
_cell.length_b   1.000
_cell.length_c   1.000
_cell.angle_alpha   90.00
_cell.angle_beta   90.00
_cell.angle_gamma   90.00
#
_symmetry.space_group_name_H-M   'P 1'
#
loop_
_entity.id
_entity.type
_entity.pdbx_description
1 polymer ?
#
loop_
_entity_poly.entity_id
_entity_poly.type
_entity_poly.pdbx_seq_one_letter_code
_entity_poly.pdbx_strand_id
1 'polypeptide(L)'
;PPFFEGLSAEPGEVKPLSGLRVVGKFGDSVTTDHISPAGSIGKDTPAGRYLQERGVTPRDFNSYGSRRGHHEVMIRGTFAHIRIKNQIAPGTEG
;
A
#
# COMPACT_ATOMS: atom_id res chain seq x y z
N PRO A 1 8.91 11.44 -0.24
CA PRO A 1 7.51 11.16 -0.66
C PRO A 1 7.10 12.22 -1.68
N PRO A 2 6.28 11.89 -2.69
CA PRO A 2 5.95 12.76 -3.81
C PRO A 2 4.76 13.71 -3.53
N PHE A 3 4.39 13.95 -2.27
CA PHE A 3 3.14 14.67 -1.92
C PHE A 3 3.08 16.12 -2.42
N PHE A 4 4.22 16.74 -2.67
CA PHE A 4 4.31 18.14 -3.11
C PHE A 4 4.77 18.28 -4.57
N GLU A 5 4.87 17.15 -5.30
CA GLU A 5 5.15 17.20 -6.73
C GLU A 5 3.98 17.88 -7.46
N GLY A 6 4.26 18.98 -8.17
CA GLY A 6 3.25 19.77 -8.87
C GLY A 6 2.39 20.67 -7.96
N LEU A 7 2.79 20.92 -6.70
CA LEU A 7 2.08 21.83 -5.82
C LEU A 7 2.14 23.28 -6.34
N SER A 8 0.97 23.91 -6.48
CA SER A 8 0.80 25.33 -6.82
C SER A 8 0.35 26.12 -5.60
N ALA A 9 0.71 27.40 -5.53
CA ALA A 9 0.21 28.33 -4.50
C ALA A 9 -1.30 28.55 -4.64
N GLU A 10 -1.77 28.67 -5.88
CA GLU A 10 -3.20 28.75 -6.19
C GLU A 10 -3.77 27.33 -6.33
N PRO A 11 -4.91 27.02 -5.67
CA PRO A 11 -5.56 25.73 -5.84
C PRO A 11 -6.09 25.57 -7.26
N GLY A 12 -5.92 24.37 -7.83
CA GLY A 12 -6.49 24.02 -9.13
C GLY A 12 -8.01 23.81 -9.09
N GLU A 13 -8.62 23.68 -10.26
CA GLU A 13 -10.04 23.35 -10.38
C GLU A 13 -10.31 21.85 -10.15
N VAL A 14 -11.36 21.53 -9.38
CA VAL A 14 -11.84 20.15 -9.21
C VAL A 14 -12.65 19.74 -10.45
N LYS A 15 -12.10 18.82 -11.25
CA LYS A 15 -12.75 18.31 -12.46
C LYS A 15 -13.42 16.95 -12.22
N PRO A 16 -14.55 16.64 -12.87
CA PRO A 16 -15.17 15.34 -12.77
C PRO A 16 -14.23 14.26 -13.32
N LEU A 17 -14.21 13.10 -12.67
CA LEU A 17 -13.48 11.93 -13.12
C LEU A 17 -14.40 11.01 -13.92
N SER A 18 -13.93 10.50 -15.05
CA SER A 18 -14.67 9.57 -15.91
C SER A 18 -13.76 8.43 -16.40
N GLY A 19 -14.34 7.26 -16.72
CA GLY A 19 -13.59 6.13 -17.26
C GLY A 19 -12.60 5.46 -16.29
N LEU A 20 -12.76 5.65 -14.98
CA LEU A 20 -11.87 5.05 -13.98
C LEU A 20 -12.03 3.53 -13.88
N ARG A 21 -10.94 2.84 -13.53
CA ARG A 21 -10.95 1.40 -13.20
C ARG A 21 -10.98 1.20 -11.70
N VAL A 22 -11.73 0.19 -11.25
CA VAL A 22 -11.77 -0.23 -9.86
C VAL A 22 -10.45 -0.92 -9.49
N VAL A 23 -9.74 -0.39 -8.50
CA VAL A 23 -8.48 -0.97 -7.98
C VAL A 23 -8.75 -2.07 -6.94
N GLY A 24 -9.81 -1.92 -6.15
CA GLY A 24 -10.26 -2.92 -5.19
C GLY A 24 -11.74 -2.75 -4.89
N LYS A 25 -12.44 -3.88 -4.75
CA LYS A 25 -13.84 -3.92 -4.31
C LYS A 25 -13.91 -4.80 -3.08
N PHE A 26 -14.18 -4.21 -1.94
CA PHE A 26 -14.17 -4.90 -0.65
C PHE A 26 -15.59 -5.03 -0.09
N GLY A 27 -15.79 -6.04 0.76
CA GLY A 27 -17.04 -6.20 1.51
C GLY A 27 -17.08 -5.32 2.74
N ASP A 28 -17.91 -5.71 3.71
CA ASP A 28 -18.02 -5.03 4.99
C ASP A 28 -16.84 -5.36 5.92
N SER A 29 -16.72 -4.59 7.01
CA SER A 29 -15.73 -4.81 8.08
C SER A 29 -14.27 -4.69 7.66
N VAL A 30 -13.97 -3.93 6.61
CA VAL A 30 -12.61 -3.53 6.25
C VAL A 30 -12.10 -2.51 7.26
N THR A 31 -11.18 -2.94 8.12
CA THR A 31 -10.50 -2.07 9.08
C THR A 31 -9.31 -1.33 8.46
N THR A 32 -8.80 -0.31 9.15
CA THR A 32 -7.58 0.40 8.75
C THR A 32 -6.35 -0.51 8.69
N ASP A 33 -6.30 -1.59 9.47
CA ASP A 33 -5.21 -2.57 9.43
C ASP A 33 -5.24 -3.41 8.14
N HIS A 34 -6.42 -3.62 7.53
CA HIS A 34 -6.50 -4.23 6.19
C HIS A 34 -5.93 -3.29 5.12
N ILE A 35 -6.16 -1.99 5.27
CA ILE A 35 -5.71 -0.97 4.31
C ILE A 35 -4.22 -0.67 4.47
N SER A 36 -3.74 -0.58 5.71
CA SER A 36 -2.38 -0.19 6.08
C SER A 36 -1.91 -1.03 7.28
N PRO A 37 -1.40 -2.25 7.02
CA PRO A 37 -0.97 -3.15 8.08
C PRO A 37 0.24 -2.56 8.82
N ALA A 38 0.33 -2.82 10.13
CA ALA A 38 1.48 -2.40 10.94
C ALA A 38 2.49 -3.53 11.21
N GLY A 39 2.15 -4.77 10.89
CA GLY A 39 2.91 -5.99 11.22
C GLY A 39 4.17 -6.23 10.40
N SER A 40 4.70 -7.45 10.50
CA SER A 40 5.96 -7.86 9.84
C SER A 40 5.86 -7.81 8.32
N ILE A 41 6.96 -7.43 7.66
CA ILE A 41 7.07 -7.44 6.20
C ILE A 41 7.53 -8.83 5.74
N GLY A 42 6.72 -9.51 4.94
CA GLY A 42 7.09 -10.81 4.37
C GLY A 42 8.07 -10.69 3.19
N LYS A 43 9.01 -11.63 3.06
CA LYS A 43 10.05 -11.64 2.00
C LYS A 43 9.50 -11.64 0.58
N ASP A 44 8.36 -12.29 0.37
CA ASP A 44 7.78 -12.45 -0.96
C ASP A 44 6.77 -11.33 -1.31
N THR A 45 6.52 -10.41 -0.36
CA THR A 45 5.64 -9.25 -0.57
C THR A 45 6.32 -8.19 -1.45
N PRO A 46 5.56 -7.29 -2.11
CA PRO A 46 6.16 -6.18 -2.87
C PRO A 46 7.16 -5.35 -2.06
N ALA A 47 6.86 -5.08 -0.78
CA ALA A 47 7.76 -4.35 0.11
C ALA A 47 9.03 -5.16 0.46
N GLY A 48 8.89 -6.47 0.68
CA GLY A 48 10.02 -7.37 0.95
C GLY A 48 10.98 -7.49 -0.23
N ARG A 49 10.46 -7.59 -1.46
CA ARG A 49 11.28 -7.60 -2.69
C ARG A 49 11.99 -6.26 -2.90
N TYR A 50 11.28 -5.16 -2.73
CA TYR A 50 11.83 -3.80 -2.80
C TYR A 50 13.00 -3.58 -1.83
N LEU A 51 12.89 -4.11 -0.60
CA LEU A 51 13.95 -4.03 0.42
C LEU A 51 15.17 -4.89 0.05
N GLN A 52 14.95 -6.10 -0.47
CA GLN A 52 16.01 -6.99 -0.93
C GLN A 52 16.79 -6.41 -2.11
N GLU A 53 16.10 -5.82 -3.09
CA GLU A 53 16.72 -5.10 -4.21
C GLU A 53 17.63 -3.94 -3.75
N ARG A 54 17.43 -3.45 -2.52
CA ARG A 54 18.22 -2.39 -1.88
C ARG A 54 19.21 -2.92 -0.84
N GLY A 55 19.49 -4.23 -0.86
CA GLY A 55 20.48 -4.87 -0.01
C GLY A 55 20.04 -5.08 1.44
N VAL A 56 18.76 -4.87 1.77
CA VAL A 56 18.25 -5.12 3.12
C VAL A 56 17.94 -6.61 3.25
N THR A 57 18.54 -7.26 4.25
CA THR A 57 18.28 -8.68 4.50
C THR A 57 16.91 -8.90 5.16
N PRO A 58 16.26 -10.06 4.99
CA PRO A 58 14.96 -10.33 5.62
C PRO A 58 14.94 -10.17 7.14
N ARG A 59 16.06 -10.44 7.82
CA ARG A 59 16.21 -10.23 9.27
C ARG A 59 16.06 -8.75 9.65
N ASP A 60 16.40 -7.85 8.74
CA ASP A 60 16.41 -6.39 8.95
C ASP A 60 15.18 -5.69 8.37
N PHE A 61 14.19 -6.42 7.83
CA PHE A 61 12.98 -5.80 7.31
C PHE A 61 12.21 -5.01 8.36
N ASN A 62 12.18 -5.52 9.59
CA ASN A 62 11.35 -4.99 10.68
C ASN A 62 9.85 -5.02 10.28
N SER A 63 9.03 -4.14 10.85
CA SER A 63 7.59 -4.07 10.57
C SER A 63 7.21 -2.91 9.65
N TYR A 64 6.05 -2.98 9.01
CA TYR A 64 5.47 -1.83 8.31
C TYR A 64 5.31 -0.62 9.23
N GLY A 65 4.95 -0.85 10.51
CA GLY A 65 4.87 0.20 11.51
C GLY A 65 6.20 0.95 11.73
N SER A 66 7.33 0.24 11.73
CA SER A 66 8.66 0.84 11.86
C SER A 66 9.10 1.63 10.62
N ARG A 67 8.49 1.36 9.46
CA ARG A 67 8.84 1.94 8.16
C ARG A 67 7.90 3.07 7.74
N ARG A 68 7.08 3.63 8.65
CA ARG A 68 6.09 4.68 8.35
C ARG A 68 6.66 5.94 7.69
N GLY A 69 7.93 6.28 7.98
CA GLY A 69 8.63 7.38 7.31
C GLY A 69 9.11 7.07 5.89
N HIS A 70 9.04 5.81 5.46
CA HIS A 70 9.57 5.34 4.18
C HIS A 70 8.44 5.15 3.16
N HIS A 71 8.19 6.19 2.35
CA HIS A 71 7.11 6.22 1.35
C HIS A 71 7.02 4.95 0.48
N GLU A 72 8.12 4.55 -0.16
CA GLU A 72 8.14 3.38 -1.05
C GLU A 72 7.74 2.05 -0.37
N VAL A 73 8.06 1.89 0.92
CA VAL A 73 7.67 0.70 1.68
C VAL A 73 6.18 0.76 2.00
N MET A 74 5.69 1.94 2.40
CA MET A 74 4.29 2.10 2.79
C MET A 74 3.31 1.97 1.62
N ILE A 75 3.64 2.50 0.43
CA ILE A 75 2.80 2.29 -0.76
C ILE A 75 2.74 0.81 -1.14
N ARG A 76 3.85 0.08 -1.00
CA ARG A 76 3.92 -1.36 -1.27
C ARG A 76 3.26 -2.23 -0.20
N GLY A 77 3.07 -1.68 1.01
CA GLY A 77 2.30 -2.31 2.08
C GLY A 77 0.81 -2.01 2.04
N THR A 78 0.36 -1.09 1.17
CA THR A 78 -1.05 -0.72 1.07
C THR A 78 -1.86 -1.90 0.53
N PHE A 79 -2.91 -2.28 1.24
CA PHE A 79 -3.71 -3.49 0.98
C PHE A 79 -2.92 -4.81 1.03
N ALA A 80 -1.74 -4.86 1.66
CA ALA A 80 -0.93 -6.09 1.75
C ALA A 80 -1.28 -6.99 2.95
N HIS A 81 -2.40 -6.72 3.62
CA HIS A 81 -2.82 -7.51 4.77
C HIS A 81 -3.38 -8.86 4.30
N ILE A 82 -2.82 -9.95 4.80
CA ILE A 82 -3.09 -11.33 4.33
C ILE A 82 -4.57 -11.80 4.37
N ARG A 83 -5.43 -11.10 5.13
CA ARG A 83 -6.87 -11.41 5.22
C ARG A 83 -7.76 -10.47 4.40
N ILE A 84 -7.19 -9.56 3.62
CA ILE A 84 -7.99 -8.69 2.75
C ILE A 84 -8.62 -9.53 1.64
N LYS A 85 -9.91 -9.30 1.37
CA LYS A 85 -10.68 -10.06 0.38
C LYS A 85 -11.20 -9.12 -0.71
N ASN A 86 -10.67 -9.28 -1.92
CA ASN A 86 -11.05 -8.44 -3.05
C ASN A 86 -12.09 -9.16 -3.92
N GLN A 87 -13.30 -8.61 -4.01
CA GLN A 87 -14.41 -9.18 -4.79
C GLN A 87 -14.14 -9.20 -6.30
N ILE A 88 -13.22 -8.35 -6.80
CA ILE A 88 -12.78 -8.38 -8.21
C ILE A 88 -11.60 -9.34 -8.45
N ALA A 89 -11.15 -10.08 -7.43
CA ALA A 89 -10.15 -11.15 -7.53
C ALA A 89 -10.65 -12.40 -6.75
N PRO A 90 -11.70 -13.07 -7.24
CA PRO A 90 -12.32 -14.19 -6.53
C PRO A 90 -11.35 -15.35 -6.32
N GLY A 91 -11.44 -16.01 -5.17
CA GLY A 91 -10.54 -17.12 -4.80
C GLY A 91 -9.16 -16.68 -4.30
N THR A 92 -8.93 -15.38 -4.13
CA THR A 92 -7.69 -14.84 -3.58
C THR A 92 -7.93 -14.14 -2.23
N GLU A 93 -6.93 -14.22 -1.36
CA GLU A 93 -6.81 -13.43 -0.14
C GLU A 93 -5.37 -12.90 -0.05
N GLY A 94 -5.21 -11.69 0.49
CA GLY A 94 -3.90 -11.05 0.67
C GLY A 94 -3.47 -10.11 -0.45
#